data_AF-A0A966PYS4-F1
#
_entry.id   AF-A0A966PYS4-F1
#
_cell.length_a   1.000
_cell.length_b   1.000
_cell.length_c   1.000
_cell.angle_alpha   90.00
_cell.angle_beta   90.00
_cell.angle_gamma   90.00
#
_symmetry.space_group_name_H-M   'P 1'
#
loop_
_entity.id
_entity.type
_entity.pdbx_description
1 polymer ?
#
loop_
_entity_poly.entity_id
_entity_poly.type
_entity_poly.pdbx_seq_one_letter_code
_entity_poly.pdbx_strand_id
1 'polypeptide(L)' 'MVKIKDNVVRMEAPVILVPDEKDREIPVLMNRHYITWIMAHAKKKRLSIQGYQLKGKNIEITFKNPKHASVFALTWREDE' A
#
# COMPACT_ATOMS: atom_id res chain seq x y z
N MET A 1 9.26 -1.95 -22.32
CA MET A 1 7.93 -1.70 -21.73
C MET A 1 8.00 -2.03 -20.25
N VAL A 2 7.88 -1.03 -19.37
CA VAL A 2 7.76 -1.26 -17.92
C VAL A 2 6.34 -1.77 -17.67
N LYS A 3 6.17 -2.98 -17.11
CA LYS A 3 4.84 -3.50 -16.82
C LYS A 3 4.32 -2.72 -15.60
N ILE A 4 3.09 -2.22 -15.67
CA ILE A 4 2.48 -1.44 -14.57
C ILE A 4 2.53 -2.19 -13.23
N LYS A 5 2.56 -3.53 -13.25
CA LYS A 5 2.74 -4.38 -12.06
C LYS A 5 4.08 -4.17 -11.34
N ASP A 6 5.14 -3.77 -12.05
CA ASP A 6 6.47 -3.58 -11.47
C ASP A 6 6.52 -2.32 -10.58
N ASN A 7 5.53 -1.44 -10.71
CA ASN A 7 5.38 -0.21 -9.91
C ASN A 7 4.52 -0.42 -8.65
N VAL A 8 3.96 -1.61 -8.44
CA VAL A 8 2.98 -1.85 -7.37
C VAL A 8 3.58 -2.76 -6.31
N VAL A 9 3.52 -2.30 -5.06
CA VAL A 9 3.82 -3.14 -3.89
C VAL A 9 2.51 -3.52 -3.23
N ARG A 10 2.31 -4.83 -3.04
CA ARG A 10 1.17 -5.40 -2.31
C ARG A 10 1.64 -5.92 -0.96
N MET A 11 0.94 -5.53 0.09
CA MET A 11 1.26 -5.91 1.46
C MET A 11 -0.01 -6.10 2.28
N GLU A 12 0.06 -6.98 3.27
CA GLU A 12 -1.01 -7.15 4.23
C GLU A 12 -1.23 -5.84 4.98
N ALA A 13 -2.49 -5.53 5.29
CA ALA A 13 -2.87 -4.32 5.99
C ALA A 13 -3.87 -4.66 7.09
N PRO A 14 -3.89 -3.92 8.21
CA PRO A 14 -4.85 -4.11 9.28
C PRO A 14 -6.22 -3.61 8.81
N VAL A 15 -6.92 -4.45 8.04
CA VAL A 15 -8.23 -4.15 7.47
C VAL A 15 -9.27 -5.14 7.93
N ILE A 16 -10.49 -4.64 8.14
CA ILE A 16 -11.70 -5.45 8.26
C ILE A 16 -12.48 -5.37 6.95
N LEU A 17 -13.17 -6.44 6.62
CA LEU A 17 -14.11 -6.47 5.51
C LEU A 17 -15.49 -6.18 6.10
N VAL A 18 -16.12 -5.11 5.63
CA VAL A 18 -17.49 -4.76 6.01
C VAL A 18 -18.40 -4.93 4.80
N PRO A 19 -19.60 -5.51 4.97
CA PRO A 19 -20.57 -5.58 3.89
C PRO A 19 -21.10 -4.17 3.58
N ASP A 20 -21.27 -3.86 2.29
CA ASP A 20 -22.00 -2.68 1.83
C ASP A 20 -23.50 -2.95 1.72
N GLU A 21 -24.28 -1.97 1.25
CA GLU A 21 -25.73 -2.10 1.03
C GLU A 21 -26.13 -3.21 0.04
N LYS A 22 -25.17 -3.81 -0.66
CA LYS A 22 -25.34 -4.90 -1.63
C LYS A 22 -24.60 -6.17 -1.19
N ASP A 23 -24.29 -6.31 0.10
CA ASP A 23 -23.54 -7.42 0.71
C ASP A 23 -22.14 -7.66 0.09
N ARG A 24 -21.54 -6.63 -0.50
CA ARG A 24 -20.17 -6.71 -1.03
C ARG A 24 -19.17 -6.35 0.07
N GLU A 25 -18.13 -7.16 0.20
CA GLU A 25 -17.06 -6.91 1.15
C GLU A 25 -16.21 -5.70 0.74
N ILE A 26 -16.28 -4.62 1.52
CA ILE A 26 -15.44 -3.43 1.38
C ILE A 26 -14.35 -3.47 2.46
N PRO A 27 -13.07 -3.33 2.09
CA PRO A 27 -11.99 -3.23 3.06
C PRO A 27 -11.96 -1.85 3.74
N VAL A 28 -11.93 -1.85 5.06
CA VAL A 28 -11.80 -0.65 5.91
C VAL A 28 -10.57 -0.80 6.78
N LEU A 29 -9.69 0.21 6.78
CA LEU A 29 -8.52 0.24 7.66
C LEU A 29 -8.94 0.36 9.12
N MET A 30 -8.48 -0.57 9.95
CA MET A 30 -8.67 -0.53 11.39
C MET A 30 -7.74 0.49 12.06
N ASN A 31 -6.58 0.75 11.47
CA ASN A 31 -5.60 1.69 12.01
C ASN A 31 -5.53 2.95 11.12
N ARG A 32 -6.04 4.06 11.65
CA ARG A 32 -6.04 5.39 10.98
C ARG A 32 -4.63 5.91 10.68
N HIS A 33 -3.61 5.47 11.41
CA HIS A 33 -2.23 5.91 11.25
C HIS A 33 -1.44 5.06 10.24
N TYR A 34 -1.97 3.92 9.79
CA TYR A 34 -1.27 2.99 8.91
C TYR A 34 -0.79 3.65 7.61
N ILE A 35 -1.68 4.41 6.95
CA ILE A 35 -1.32 5.18 5.75
C ILE A 35 -0.30 6.26 6.06
N THR A 36 -0.43 6.94 7.20
CA THR A 36 0.52 7.98 7.61
C THR A 36 1.92 7.41 7.77
N TRP A 37 2.06 6.21 8.34
CA TRP A 37 3.35 5.53 8.48
C TRP A 37 3.94 5.14 7.12
N ILE A 38 3.13 4.61 6.22
CA ILE A 38 3.52 4.33 4.83
C ILE A 38 4.07 5.59 4.15
N MET A 39 3.34 6.70 4.25
CA MET A 39 3.73 7.97 3.65
C MET A 39 4.99 8.54 4.30
N ALA A 40 5.12 8.43 5.62
CA ALA A 40 6.30 8.89 6.35
C ALA A 40 7.56 8.08 5.97
N HIS A 41 7.43 6.75 5.84
CA HIS A 41 8.50 5.88 5.38
C HIS A 41 8.94 6.21 3.96
N ALA A 42 7.97 6.30 3.04
CA ALA A 42 8.24 6.69 1.67
C ALA A 42 8.95 8.04 1.60
N LYS A 43 8.54 9.03 2.42
CA LYS A 43 9.21 10.33 2.52
C LYS A 43 10.64 10.20 3.06
N LYS A 44 10.87 9.44 4.14
CA LYS A 44 12.20 9.17 4.73
C LYS A 44 13.16 8.60 3.69
N LYS A 45 12.66 7.69 2.84
CA LYS A 45 13.42 7.02 1.77
C LYS A 45 13.40 7.79 0.43
N ARG A 46 12.80 8.99 0.38
CA ARG A 46 12.65 9.83 -0.83
C ARG A 46 11.96 9.10 -2.01
N LEU A 47 10.96 8.28 -1.70
CA LEU A 47 10.20 7.49 -2.67
C LEU A 47 8.93 8.23 -3.09
N SER A 48 8.68 8.24 -4.41
CA SER A 48 7.51 8.89 -4.99
C SER A 48 6.35 7.90 -5.15
N ILE A 49 5.35 8.02 -4.28
CA ILE A 49 4.06 7.33 -4.38
C ILE A 49 3.16 8.08 -5.38
N GLN A 50 2.44 7.33 -6.21
CA GLN A 50 1.41 7.83 -7.12
C GLN A 50 0.00 7.68 -6.49
N GLY A 51 -0.23 6.61 -5.75
CA GLY A 51 -1.50 6.36 -5.07
C GLY A 51 -1.48 5.04 -4.31
N TYR A 52 -2.59 4.73 -3.65
CA TYR A 52 -2.79 3.44 -2.99
C TYR A 52 -4.26 3.02 -3.10
N GLN A 53 -4.51 1.71 -2.96
CA GLN A 53 -5.85 1.14 -2.92
C GLN A 53 -5.90 -0.03 -1.94
N LEU A 54 -7.02 -0.20 -1.25
CA LEU A 54 -7.29 -1.37 -0.42
C LEU A 54 -7.92 -2.46 -1.28
N LYS A 55 -7.45 -3.70 -1.14
CA LYS A 55 -7.93 -4.85 -1.92
C LYS A 55 -7.94 -6.12 -1.10
N GLY A 56 -9.13 -6.48 -0.61
CA GLY A 56 -9.29 -7.55 0.37
C GLY A 56 -8.49 -7.21 1.63
N LYS A 57 -7.68 -8.15 2.12
CA LYS A 57 -6.81 -7.97 3.30
C LYS A 57 -5.51 -7.17 3.07
N ASN A 58 -5.36 -6.58 1.89
CA ASN A 58 -4.09 -5.96 1.49
C ASN A 58 -4.27 -4.49 1.15
N ILE A 59 -3.17 -3.75 1.22
CA ILE A 59 -3.01 -2.48 0.53
C ILE A 59 -2.07 -2.68 -0.67
N GLU A 60 -2.44 -2.11 -1.81
CA GLU A 60 -1.60 -1.97 -2.99
C GLU A 60 -1.16 -0.51 -3.09
N ILE A 61 0.16 -0.28 -3.10
CA ILE A 61 0.76 1.05 -3.22
C ILE A 61 1.40 1.15 -4.60
N THR A 62 0.98 2.12 -5.38
CA THR A 62 1.52 2.39 -6.71
C THR A 62 2.59 3.48 -6.62
N PHE A 63 3.77 3.21 -7.14
CA PHE A 63 4.90 4.15 -7.19
C PHE A 63 5.07 4.74 -8.59
N LYS A 64 5.70 5.91 -8.70
CA LYS A 64 5.98 6.55 -9.99
C LYS A 64 6.90 5.72 -10.90
N ASN A 65 7.74 4.87 -10.33
CA ASN A 65 8.66 4.01 -11.08
C ASN A 65 8.95 2.68 -10.32
N PRO A 66 9.47 1.65 -11.02
CA PRO A 66 9.70 0.33 -10.41
C PRO A 66 10.77 0.36 -9.33
N LYS A 67 11.80 1.19 -9.52
CA LYS A 67 12.91 1.33 -8.56
C LYS A 67 12.40 1.74 -7.19
N HIS A 68 11.45 2.67 -7.12
CA HIS A 68 10.85 3.10 -5.87
C HIS A 68 10.02 1.98 -5.22
N ALA A 69 9.27 1.23 -6.03
CA ALA A 69 8.53 0.06 -5.54
C ALA A 69 9.47 -0.99 -4.95
N SER A 70 10.58 -1.30 -5.63
CA SER A 70 11.59 -2.25 -5.12
C SER A 70 12.25 -1.77 -3.84
N VAL A 71 12.65 -0.49 -3.75
CA VAL A 71 13.25 0.06 -2.52
C VAL A 71 12.24 0.04 -1.37
N PHE A 72 10.98 0.38 -1.63
CA PHE A 72 9.94 0.31 -0.61
C PHE A 72 9.75 -1.12 -0.10
N ALA A 73 9.59 -2.09 -1.00
CA ALA A 73 9.37 -3.50 -0.63
C ALA A 73 10.51 -4.09 0.21
N LEU A 74 11.75 -3.69 -0.07
CA LEU A 74 12.92 -4.12 0.70
C LEU A 74 13.00 -3.47 2.08
N THR A 75 12.65 -2.18 2.18
CA THR A 75 12.91 -1.40 3.40
C THR A 75 11.71 -1.29 4.34
N TRP A 76 10.50 -1.59 3.88
CA TRP A 76 9.30 -1.49 4.71
C TRP A 76 9.29 -2.50 5.86
N ARG A 77 9.83 -3.71 5.65
CA ARG A 77 9.89 -4.78 6.65
C ARG A 77 11.07 -4.65 7.63
N GLU A 78 11.95 -3.67 7.44
CA GLU A 78 13.08 -3.43 8.35
C GLU A 78 12.72 -2.52 9.54
N ASP A 79 11.54 -1.89 9.51
CA ASP A 79 11.04 -0.98 10.56
C ASP A 79 9.94 -1.66 11.44
N GLU A 80 9.70 -2.98 11.32
CA GLU A 80 8.95 -3.83 12.28
C GLU A 80 9.91 -4.61 13.20
#